data_AF-A0A2D9T0M2-F1
#
_entry.id   AF-A0A2D9T0M2-F1
#
_cell.length_a   1.000
_cell.length_b   1.000
_cell.length_c   1.000
_cell.angle_alpha   90.00
_cell.angle_beta   90.00
_cell.angle_gamma   90.00
#
_symmetry.space_group_name_H-M   'P 1'
#
loop_
_entity.id
_entity.type
_entity.pdbx_description
1 polymer ?
#
loop_
_entity_poly.entity_id
_entity_poly.type
_entity_poly.pdbx_seq_one_letter_code
_entity_poly.pdbx_strand_id
1 'polypeptide(L)'
;MRLQESGSLRSPMTARRHLPTALAALLLAACADAPTPFAKGCSCIPQPTPECNGPCYGERIFDSFCVPCHGPGTREMGPWLGGRFGERSPLIDGRSVLFDDAYFTRSILDADAELTTGWPRKRVGMPSFGLGAQEIEGLAEYVRTLDAHEPGEAAQNTPD
;
A
#
# COMPACT_ATOMS: atom_id res chain seq x y z
N MET A 1 45.90 -46.17 -16.80
CA MET A 1 46.21 -47.61 -16.82
C MET A 1 46.10 -48.12 -15.38
N ARG A 2 44.92 -48.65 -15.00
CA ARG A 2 44.72 -49.38 -13.73
C ARG A 2 45.01 -50.85 -14.02
N LEU A 3 45.77 -51.52 -13.15
CA LEU A 3 45.67 -52.96 -12.98
C LEU A 3 45.42 -53.23 -11.49
N GLN A 4 44.30 -53.92 -11.27
CA GLN A 4 43.81 -54.44 -10.02
C GLN A 4 44.64 -55.65 -9.61
N GLU A 5 44.89 -55.80 -8.31
CA GLU A 5 45.23 -57.11 -7.74
C GLU A 5 44.22 -57.45 -6.64
N SER A 6 43.86 -58.71 -6.69
CA SER A 6 42.80 -59.47 -6.03
C SER A 6 42.94 -59.60 -4.51
N GLY A 7 41.80 -59.81 -3.83
CA GLY A 7 41.81 -60.25 -2.44
C GLY A 7 40.42 -60.44 -1.83
N SER A 8 39.66 -61.40 -2.35
CA SER A 8 38.39 -61.84 -1.80
C SER A 8 38.63 -62.68 -0.55
N LEU A 9 38.22 -62.20 0.63
CA LEU A 9 38.10 -63.00 1.84
C LEU A 9 36.68 -62.88 2.41
N ARG A 10 36.06 -64.04 2.56
CA ARG A 10 34.67 -64.26 2.96
C ARG A 10 34.54 -64.16 4.49
N SER A 11 33.78 -63.16 4.91
CA SER A 11 33.12 -62.97 6.21
C SER A 11 32.15 -64.08 6.65
N PRO A 12 32.31 -64.87 7.74
CA PRO A 12 31.27 -65.81 8.18
C PRO A 12 30.00 -65.10 8.71
N MET A 13 28.87 -65.77 8.47
CA MET A 13 27.51 -65.36 8.86
C MET A 13 27.39 -65.19 10.37
N THR A 14 27.36 -63.95 10.86
CA THR A 14 26.91 -63.63 12.21
C THR A 14 25.39 -63.44 12.23
N ALA A 15 24.78 -64.18 13.14
CA ALA A 15 23.36 -64.33 13.33
C ALA A 15 22.59 -63.02 13.49
N ARG A 16 21.43 -63.00 12.83
CA ARG A 16 20.21 -62.23 13.11
C ARG A 16 20.13 -61.75 14.57
N ARG A 17 20.18 -60.43 14.75
CA ARG A 17 19.45 -59.76 15.84
C ARG A 17 18.50 -58.78 15.18
N HIS A 18 17.23 -59.16 15.20
CA HIS A 18 16.11 -58.33 14.79
C HIS A 18 16.05 -57.12 15.71
N LEU A 19 16.39 -55.93 15.19
CA LEU A 19 16.05 -54.69 15.88
C LEU A 19 14.53 -54.49 15.78
N PRO A 20 13.84 -54.24 16.89
CA PRO A 20 12.43 -53.89 16.84
C PRO A 20 12.25 -52.57 16.09
N THR A 21 11.51 -52.66 14.99
CA THR A 21 10.94 -51.55 14.23
C THR A 21 9.99 -50.75 15.12
N ALA A 22 10.47 -49.70 15.78
CA ALA A 22 9.63 -48.61 16.31
C ALA A 22 10.50 -47.49 16.92
N LEU A 23 11.00 -46.55 16.10
CA LEU A 23 11.07 -45.11 16.42
C LEU A 23 11.76 -44.35 15.27
N ALA A 24 11.04 -44.11 14.18
CA ALA A 24 11.46 -43.14 13.17
C ALA A 24 10.22 -42.57 12.48
N ALA A 25 9.42 -41.83 13.24
CA ALA A 25 8.32 -41.04 12.69
C ALA A 25 8.10 -39.82 13.58
N LEU A 26 9.01 -38.85 13.52
CA LEU A 26 8.72 -37.49 14.01
C LEU A 26 9.63 -36.46 13.32
N LEU A 27 9.54 -36.33 11.99
CA LEU A 27 10.20 -35.24 11.25
C LEU A 27 9.42 -34.83 10.00
N LEU A 28 8.09 -34.67 10.08
CA LEU A 28 7.36 -33.93 9.05
C LEU A 28 6.33 -32.98 9.65
N ALA A 29 6.33 -31.79 9.07
CA ALA A 29 5.36 -30.70 9.17
C ALA A 29 5.57 -29.69 10.32
N ALA A 30 6.32 -28.62 10.03
CA ALA A 30 5.78 -27.26 10.03
C ALA A 30 6.84 -26.23 9.56
N CYS A 31 7.19 -26.28 8.28
CA CYS A 31 7.69 -25.09 7.57
C CYS A 31 6.71 -24.79 6.45
N ALA A 32 5.51 -24.31 6.79
CA ALA A 32 4.52 -23.90 5.81
C ALA A 32 3.58 -22.82 6.37
N ASP A 33 4.15 -21.78 6.98
CA ASP A 33 3.43 -20.51 7.24
C ASP A 33 4.32 -19.31 6.90
N ALA A 34 5.15 -19.44 5.85
CA ALA A 34 5.62 -18.25 5.16
C ALA A 34 4.47 -17.82 4.24
N PRO A 35 3.83 -16.66 4.46
CA PRO A 35 2.85 -16.14 3.52
C PRO A 35 3.55 -16.01 2.17
N THR A 36 3.05 -16.73 1.18
CA THR A 36 3.55 -16.65 -0.19
C THR A 36 3.39 -15.21 -0.68
N PRO A 37 4.45 -14.49 -1.08
CA PRO A 37 4.34 -13.09 -1.47
C PRO A 37 3.66 -12.86 -2.83
N PHE A 38 3.14 -13.92 -3.46
CA PHE A 38 2.66 -13.92 -4.84
C PHE A 38 1.34 -14.68 -5.07
N ALA A 39 0.44 -14.70 -4.08
CA ALA A 39 -0.95 -15.01 -4.39
C ALA A 39 -1.53 -13.84 -5.21
N LYS A 40 -2.11 -14.15 -6.39
CA LYS A 40 -2.72 -13.23 -7.39
C LYS A 40 -2.82 -11.75 -6.97
N GLY A 41 -1.91 -10.94 -7.52
CA GLY A 41 -1.98 -9.48 -7.52
C GLY A 41 -0.96 -8.84 -6.60
N CYS A 42 0.26 -8.59 -7.10
CA CYS A 42 1.14 -7.61 -6.47
C CYS A 42 0.49 -6.22 -6.63
N SER A 43 -0.44 -5.88 -5.74
CA SER A 43 -0.75 -4.48 -5.50
C SER A 43 0.45 -3.87 -4.80
N CYS A 44 0.96 -2.75 -5.31
CA CYS A 44 1.94 -1.92 -4.62
C CYS A 44 1.33 -1.23 -3.37
N ILE A 45 0.02 -1.39 -3.16
CA ILE A 45 -0.70 -0.87 -2.00
C ILE A 45 -0.68 -1.94 -0.90
N PRO A 46 -0.04 -1.66 0.25
CA PRO A 46 -0.04 -2.58 1.37
C PRO A 46 -1.48 -2.87 1.79
N GLN A 47 -1.79 -4.08 2.24
CA GLN A 47 -3.16 -4.40 2.69
C GLN A 47 -3.41 -3.85 4.10
N PRO A 48 -4.65 -3.46 4.46
CA PRO A 48 -4.98 -3.05 5.81
C PRO A 48 -4.86 -4.24 6.76
N THR A 49 -4.48 -3.95 8.00
CA THR A 49 -4.33 -4.93 9.08
C THR A 49 -5.23 -4.54 10.24
N PRO A 50 -5.59 -5.44 11.16
CA PRO A 50 -6.32 -5.07 12.36
C PRO A 50 -5.61 -3.96 13.18
N GLU A 51 -4.28 -3.93 13.14
CA GLU A 51 -3.47 -2.93 13.86
C GLU A 51 -3.41 -1.58 13.12
N CYS A 52 -3.52 -1.58 11.80
CA CYS A 52 -3.49 -0.38 10.96
C CYS A 52 -4.57 -0.47 9.89
N ASN A 53 -5.74 0.07 10.24
CA ASN A 53 -6.91 0.27 9.39
C ASN A 53 -7.41 1.72 9.54
N GLY A 54 -8.40 2.11 8.73
CA GLY A 54 -9.00 3.45 8.79
C GLY A 54 -7.98 4.57 8.51
N PRO A 55 -7.81 5.58 9.40
CA PRO A 55 -6.88 6.69 9.16
C PRO A 55 -5.41 6.24 9.05
N CYS A 56 -4.98 5.25 9.86
CA CYS A 56 -3.61 4.71 9.78
C CYS A 56 -3.34 4.10 8.39
N TYR A 57 -4.34 3.40 7.85
CA TYR A 57 -4.23 2.80 6.54
C TYR A 57 -4.22 3.87 5.43
N GLY A 58 -5.12 4.86 5.54
CA GLY A 58 -5.16 6.02 4.67
C GLY A 58 -3.85 6.79 4.61
N GLU A 59 -3.21 7.01 5.76
CA GLU A 59 -1.91 7.68 5.86
C GLU A 59 -0.85 7.00 4.99
N ARG A 60 -0.75 5.67 5.08
CA ARG A 60 0.22 4.88 4.30
C ARG A 60 -0.01 5.02 2.79
N ILE A 61 -1.27 5.07 2.36
CA ILE A 61 -1.62 5.30 0.96
C ILE A 61 -1.27 6.74 0.57
N PHE A 62 -1.63 7.70 1.40
CA PHE A 62 -1.39 9.12 1.17
C PHE A 62 0.10 9.40 0.98
N ASP A 63 0.94 8.87 1.86
CA ASP A 63 2.40 9.00 1.80
C ASP A 63 3.00 8.41 0.53
N SER A 64 2.43 7.29 0.06
CA SER A 64 2.96 6.56 -1.09
C SER A 64 2.54 7.17 -2.43
N PHE A 65 1.35 7.75 -2.51
CA PHE A 65 0.72 8.12 -3.79
C PHE A 65 0.29 9.58 -3.90
N CYS A 66 -0.04 10.23 -2.78
CA CYS A 66 -0.68 11.55 -2.79
C CYS A 66 0.30 12.69 -2.45
N VAL A 67 1.24 12.46 -1.52
CA VAL A 67 2.23 13.46 -1.07
C VAL A 67 2.97 14.18 -2.19
N PRO A 68 3.39 13.53 -3.30
CA PRO A 68 4.11 14.23 -4.37
C PRO A 68 3.35 15.42 -4.99
N CYS A 69 2.01 15.43 -4.88
CA CYS A 69 1.17 16.50 -5.43
C CYS A 69 0.28 17.21 -4.39
N HIS A 70 0.01 16.57 -3.25
CA HIS A 70 -0.87 17.09 -2.19
C HIS A 70 -0.16 17.26 -0.85
N GLY A 71 1.17 17.10 -0.81
CA GLY A 71 1.98 17.31 0.37
C GLY A 71 2.36 18.79 0.59
N PRO A 72 2.99 19.10 1.74
CA PRO A 72 3.44 20.46 2.05
C PRO A 72 4.39 21.01 0.97
N GLY A 73 4.22 22.28 0.58
CA GLY A 73 5.05 22.93 -0.44
C GLY A 73 4.85 22.42 -1.87
N THR A 74 3.83 21.59 -2.14
CA THR A 74 3.54 21.06 -3.49
C THR A 74 2.35 21.75 -4.16
N ARG A 75 1.97 22.95 -3.70
CA ARG A 75 0.82 23.75 -4.17
C ARG A 75 0.90 24.25 -5.62
N GLU A 76 1.91 23.86 -6.37
CA GLU A 76 1.96 24.04 -7.84
C GLU A 76 1.59 22.74 -8.61
N MET A 77 1.53 21.61 -7.90
CA MET A 77 1.18 20.28 -8.42
C MET A 77 -0.27 19.87 -8.09
N GLY A 78 -0.75 20.18 -6.88
CA GLY A 78 -2.13 19.98 -6.47
C GLY A 78 -2.53 20.81 -5.24
N PRO A 79 -3.85 20.95 -4.95
CA PRO A 79 -4.32 21.68 -3.78
C PRO A 79 -4.04 20.91 -2.48
N TRP A 80 -3.83 21.63 -1.39
CA TRP A 80 -3.85 21.03 -0.04
C TRP A 80 -5.22 20.42 0.26
N LEU A 81 -5.23 19.21 0.83
CA LEU A 81 -6.44 18.44 1.10
C LEU A 81 -6.96 18.57 2.54
N GLY A 82 -6.12 19.02 3.48
CA GLY A 82 -6.52 19.21 4.86
C GLY A 82 -7.58 20.30 5.03
N GLY A 83 -8.50 20.08 5.96
CA GLY A 83 -9.64 20.97 6.21
C GLY A 83 -10.64 21.14 5.05
N ARG A 84 -10.55 20.34 3.97
CA ARG A 84 -11.46 20.47 2.82
C ARG A 84 -12.82 19.82 3.04
N PHE A 85 -12.92 18.75 3.82
CA PHE A 85 -14.20 18.06 4.03
C PHE A 85 -15.26 18.99 4.64
N GLY A 86 -16.42 19.10 3.98
CA GLY A 86 -17.49 20.02 4.35
C GLY A 86 -17.38 21.42 3.75
N GLU A 87 -16.25 21.76 3.14
CA GLU A 87 -16.05 23.04 2.45
C GLU A 87 -16.53 23.01 1.01
N ARG A 88 -16.81 24.20 0.47
CA ARG A 88 -17.16 24.36 -0.95
C ARG A 88 -15.91 24.52 -1.81
N SER A 89 -15.84 23.76 -2.89
CA SER A 89 -14.79 23.84 -3.91
C SER A 89 -15.33 24.54 -5.17
N PRO A 90 -14.74 25.66 -5.61
CA PRO A 90 -15.10 26.27 -6.89
C PRO A 90 -14.54 25.43 -8.05
N LEU A 91 -15.34 25.26 -9.10
CA LEU A 91 -14.96 24.53 -10.30
C LEU A 91 -14.69 25.47 -11.47
N ILE A 92 -13.91 25.01 -12.46
CA ILE A 92 -13.53 25.82 -13.62
C ILE A 92 -14.71 26.25 -14.50
N ASP A 93 -15.85 25.56 -14.40
CA ASP A 93 -17.08 25.84 -15.14
C ASP A 93 -17.98 26.88 -14.44
N GLY A 94 -17.50 27.44 -13.31
CA GLY A 94 -18.21 28.42 -12.50
C GLY A 94 -19.17 27.82 -11.47
N ARG A 95 -19.35 26.49 -11.43
CA ARG A 95 -20.10 25.83 -10.36
C ARG A 95 -19.28 25.77 -9.07
N SER A 96 -19.97 25.38 -7.99
CA SER A 96 -19.33 25.05 -6.72
C SER A 96 -19.91 23.76 -6.16
N VAL A 97 -19.03 22.85 -5.79
CA VAL A 97 -19.36 21.52 -5.25
C VAL A 97 -18.99 21.43 -3.77
N LEU A 98 -19.76 20.66 -3.00
CA LEU A 98 -19.40 20.32 -1.61
C LEU A 98 -18.29 19.27 -1.65
N PHE A 99 -17.23 19.47 -0.88
CA PHE A 99 -16.18 18.48 -0.72
C PHE A 99 -16.65 17.44 0.33
N ASP A 100 -17.45 16.49 -0.12
CA ASP A 100 -17.97 15.36 0.67
C ASP A 100 -17.34 14.03 0.20
N ASP A 101 -17.73 12.90 0.81
CA ASP A 101 -17.22 11.58 0.43
C ASP A 101 -17.49 11.23 -1.03
N ALA A 102 -18.63 11.66 -1.58
CA ALA A 102 -19.00 11.37 -2.97
C ALA A 102 -18.11 12.16 -3.94
N TYR A 103 -17.85 13.44 -3.67
CA TYR A 103 -16.91 14.25 -4.44
C TYR A 103 -15.48 13.74 -4.31
N PHE A 104 -15.02 13.41 -3.10
CA PHE A 104 -13.68 12.88 -2.85
C PHE A 104 -13.45 11.56 -3.59
N THR A 105 -14.38 10.60 -3.46
CA THR A 105 -14.32 9.31 -4.16
C THR A 105 -14.31 9.50 -5.67
N ARG A 106 -15.21 10.34 -6.21
CA ARG A 106 -15.24 10.63 -7.65
C ARG A 106 -13.95 11.29 -8.13
N SER A 107 -13.39 12.23 -7.37
CA SER A 107 -12.14 12.91 -7.73
C SER A 107 -10.95 11.95 -7.79
N ILE A 108 -10.95 10.87 -7.02
CA ILE A 108 -9.92 9.82 -7.07
C ILE A 108 -10.15 8.87 -8.26
N LEU A 109 -11.39 8.49 -8.53
CA LEU A 109 -11.74 7.52 -9.57
C LEU A 109 -11.78 8.11 -10.98
N ASP A 110 -12.24 9.37 -11.08
CA ASP A 110 -12.39 10.15 -12.30
C ASP A 110 -12.07 11.63 -12.01
N ALA A 111 -10.77 11.91 -11.86
CA ALA A 111 -10.28 13.25 -11.53
C ALA A 111 -10.63 14.32 -12.58
N ASP A 112 -11.02 13.90 -13.78
CA ASP A 112 -11.34 14.79 -14.89
C ASP A 112 -12.82 15.20 -14.91
N ALA A 113 -13.67 14.55 -14.11
CA ALA A 113 -15.10 14.84 -14.07
C ALA A 113 -15.38 16.27 -13.59
N GLU A 114 -14.66 16.75 -12.57
CA GLU A 114 -14.92 18.04 -11.92
C GLU A 114 -13.63 18.72 -11.44
N LEU A 115 -13.09 19.56 -12.32
CA LEU A 115 -11.81 20.25 -12.10
C LEU A 115 -11.99 21.49 -11.20
N THR A 116 -11.24 21.52 -10.11
CA THR A 116 -11.21 22.67 -9.19
C THR A 116 -10.51 23.87 -9.84
N THR A 117 -11.02 25.07 -9.59
CA THR A 117 -10.41 26.32 -10.06
C THR A 117 -8.96 26.45 -9.58
N GLY A 118 -8.09 26.98 -10.43
CA GLY A 118 -6.65 27.04 -10.16
C GLY A 118 -5.90 25.77 -10.55
N TRP A 119 -6.59 24.68 -10.88
CA TRP A 119 -5.99 23.38 -11.19
C TRP A 119 -6.47 22.78 -12.52
N PRO A 120 -6.32 23.48 -13.65
CA PRO A 120 -6.72 22.93 -14.94
C PRO A 120 -5.79 21.79 -15.35
N ARG A 121 -6.36 20.77 -16.02
CA ARG A 121 -5.65 19.60 -16.58
C ARG A 121 -4.35 19.89 -17.30
N LYS A 122 -4.22 21.08 -17.92
CA LYS A 122 -3.08 21.47 -18.74
C LYS A 122 -1.80 21.74 -17.94
N ARG A 123 -1.86 21.79 -16.59
CA ARG A 123 -0.67 21.90 -15.73
C ARG A 123 -0.18 20.53 -15.29
N VAL A 124 -0.94 19.86 -14.43
CA VAL A 124 -0.67 18.52 -13.91
C VAL A 124 -2.02 17.82 -13.78
N GLY A 125 -2.24 16.74 -14.53
CA GLY A 125 -3.42 15.91 -14.36
C GLY A 125 -3.24 15.00 -13.15
N MET A 126 -4.26 14.88 -12.30
CA MET A 126 -4.24 13.90 -11.21
C MET A 126 -4.23 12.48 -11.81
N PRO A 127 -3.25 11.63 -11.45
CA PRO A 127 -3.18 10.26 -11.98
C PRO A 127 -4.35 9.40 -11.51
N SER A 128 -4.65 8.35 -12.27
CA SER A 128 -5.47 7.24 -11.77
C SER A 128 -4.59 6.25 -11.03
N PHE A 129 -5.00 5.86 -9.82
CA PHE A 129 -4.23 4.98 -8.92
C PHE A 129 -4.81 3.57 -8.81
N GLY A 130 -5.98 3.30 -9.41
CA GLY A 130 -6.64 1.99 -9.32
C GLY A 130 -7.07 1.61 -7.90
N LEU A 131 -7.34 2.59 -7.03
CA LEU A 131 -7.78 2.36 -5.65
C LEU A 131 -9.21 1.80 -5.63
N GLY A 132 -9.42 0.79 -4.78
CA GLY A 132 -10.73 0.26 -4.41
C GLY A 132 -11.37 0.99 -3.23
N ALA A 133 -12.57 0.55 -2.88
CA ALA A 133 -13.42 1.23 -1.89
C ALA A 133 -12.75 1.39 -0.51
N GLN A 134 -12.10 0.34 -0.01
CA GLN A 134 -11.46 0.36 1.31
C GLN A 134 -10.26 1.31 1.37
N GLU A 135 -9.50 1.42 0.28
CA GLU A 135 -8.37 2.34 0.17
C GLU A 135 -8.86 3.80 0.15
N ILE A 136 -9.93 4.06 -0.58
CA ILE A 136 -10.55 5.39 -0.66
C ILE A 136 -11.18 5.78 0.68
N GLU A 137 -11.85 4.86 1.36
CA GLU A 137 -12.40 5.08 2.70
C GLU A 137 -11.30 5.45 3.70
N GLY A 138 -10.23 4.65 3.77
CA GLY A 138 -9.08 4.95 4.62
C GLY A 138 -8.46 6.32 4.31
N LEU A 139 -8.27 6.65 3.03
CA LEU A 139 -7.79 7.97 2.60
C LEU A 139 -8.72 9.09 3.05
N ALA A 140 -10.04 8.92 2.91
CA ALA A 140 -11.02 9.93 3.30
C ALA A 140 -11.00 10.15 4.82
N GLU A 141 -10.80 9.09 5.61
CA GLU A 141 -10.65 9.19 7.06
C GLU A 141 -9.34 9.89 7.44
N TYR A 142 -8.23 9.56 6.79
CA TYR A 142 -6.94 10.22 7.03
C TYR A 142 -6.96 11.71 6.64
N VAL A 143 -7.48 12.05 5.46
CA VAL A 143 -7.54 13.45 5.00
C VAL A 143 -8.36 14.33 5.96
N ARG A 144 -9.35 13.77 6.65
CA ARG A 144 -10.10 14.47 7.71
C ARG A 144 -9.26 14.78 8.94
N THR A 145 -8.19 14.04 9.21
CA THR A 145 -7.28 14.32 10.32
C THR A 145 -6.27 15.41 10.00
N LEU A 146 -6.15 15.83 8.73
CA LEU A 146 -5.24 16.89 8.31
C LEU A 146 -5.81 18.27 8.62
N ASP A 147 -4.98 19.12 9.22
CA ASP A 147 -5.30 20.52 9.49
C ASP A 147 -5.48 21.33 8.20
N ALA A 148 -6.31 22.39 8.27
CA ALA A 148 -6.55 23.27 7.13
C ALA A 148 -5.28 24.02 6.64
N HIS A 149 -4.33 24.24 7.55
CA HIS A 149 -3.04 24.84 7.22
C HIS A 149 -2.03 23.71 6.98
N GLU A 150 -1.36 23.73 5.82
CA GLU A 150 -0.28 22.77 5.59
C GLU A 150 0.88 23.02 6.58
N PRO A 151 1.55 21.95 7.05
CA PRO A 151 2.73 22.07 7.89
C PRO A 151 3.78 22.98 7.25
N GLY A 152 4.08 24.12 7.91
CA GLY A 152 5.14 25.04 7.48
C GLY A 152 4.70 26.28 6.69
N GLU A 153 3.41 26.50 6.42
CA GLU A 153 2.94 27.74 5.75
C GLU A 153 3.08 29.03 6.57
N ALA A 154 3.26 28.91 7.89
CA ALA A 154 3.33 30.05 8.79
C ALA A 154 4.68 30.78 8.69
N ALA A 155 4.99 31.38 7.53
CA ALA A 155 6.10 32.33 7.38
C ALA A 155 6.01 33.28 6.17
N GLN A 156 5.06 33.14 5.24
CA GLN A 156 5.16 33.82 3.94
C GLN A 156 4.10 34.90 3.63
N ASN A 157 3.12 35.12 4.51
CA ASN A 157 2.07 36.11 4.28
C ASN A 157 1.90 37.07 5.46
N THR A 158 2.88 37.95 5.69
CA THR A 158 2.62 39.25 6.33
C THR A 158 2.31 40.26 5.24
N PRO A 159 1.11 40.88 5.22
CA PRO A 159 0.84 42.02 4.35
C PRO A 159 1.74 43.20 4.75
N ASP A 160 2.44 43.79 3.79
CA ASP A 160 3.03 45.13 3.90
C ASP A 160 1.95 46.21 4.00
#